data_AF-A0A1F4M7B7-F1
#
_entry.id   AF-A0A1F4M7B7-F1
#
_cell.length_a   1.000
_cell.length_b   1.000
_cell.length_c   1.000
_cell.angle_alpha   90.00
_cell.angle_beta   90.00
_cell.angle_gamma   90.00
#
_symmetry.space_group_name_H-M   'P 1'
#
loop_
_entity.id
_entity.type
_entity.pdbx_description
1 polymer ?
#
loop_
_entity_poly.entity_id
_entity_poly.type
_entity_poly.pdbx_seq_one_letter_code
_entity_poly.pdbx_strand_id
1 'polypeptide(L)'
;MKLQRPTFSLAFWPSRLRGMFNLNDPRWGRSDDKPNPPEPQGSEPPPEPGPQGVPPPNTPERGPRRGANQGPPDLDELWRDFNRKLGGLFGPGKGGNRGATPIRGGGSGGGGGFQPDMKSAGLGVGLVAVVALLIWLGTGFFIVQEGQQAVITQFGKYHSTVGAGFNWRLPYPIQRHELIFVTQIRSVDVGRDVVIKATGLRESAMLTEDENIVEIKFAVQYRLNDARAFLFESKNPADAVVQAAETAVREVVGKMKMDSALSEERDQIAPRVRAMMQTILDRYKVGIEVVGINLQQGGVRPPEQVQAAFDDVLKAGQERERAKNEAQAYANDVIPRAVGAASRLKEEADAYKSRIVAQAQGDSQRFKSVLAEYQKAPQVTRDRMYIDAMQQIYSNVTKIMVDSKQGSNLLYLPLDKLIQMTGQVAQDTAAVTVPSTLSPANAAAITDARARDAARDRTRETR
;
A
#
# COMPACT_ATOMS: atom_id res chain seq x y z
N MET A 1 -34.27 -8.00 -40.32
CA MET A 1 -32.92 -8.26 -39.76
C MET A 1 -33.10 -8.68 -38.30
N LYS A 2 -32.67 -9.87 -37.88
CA LYS A 2 -31.30 -10.20 -37.41
C LYS A 2 -30.83 -9.31 -36.24
N LEU A 3 -31.13 -9.73 -35.01
CA LEU A 3 -30.32 -9.42 -33.83
C LEU A 3 -29.03 -10.27 -33.85
N GLN A 4 -27.97 -9.80 -33.20
CA GLN A 4 -26.82 -10.63 -32.85
C GLN A 4 -26.45 -10.46 -31.37
N ARG A 5 -26.37 -11.59 -30.66
CA ARG A 5 -25.61 -11.75 -29.41
C ARG A 5 -24.40 -12.64 -29.71
N PRO A 6 -23.22 -12.40 -29.13
CA PRO A 6 -22.17 -13.40 -29.05
C PRO A 6 -22.36 -14.29 -27.82
N THR A 7 -22.14 -15.59 -28.00
CA THR A 7 -21.85 -16.61 -26.97
C THR A 7 -20.72 -17.51 -27.52
N PHE A 8 -20.34 -18.58 -26.80
CA PHE A 8 -19.16 -19.44 -27.03
C PHE A 8 -17.81 -18.79 -26.63
N SER A 9 -16.82 -19.53 -26.12
CA SER A 9 -16.87 -20.84 -25.43
C SER A 9 -15.63 -21.05 -24.55
N LEU A 10 -15.75 -21.88 -23.51
CA LEU A 10 -14.62 -22.58 -22.92
C LEU A 10 -14.06 -23.62 -23.90
N ALA A 11 -12.74 -23.79 -23.92
CA ALA A 11 -12.04 -25.05 -23.56
C ALA A 11 -10.54 -24.97 -23.88
N PHE A 12 -9.67 -25.17 -22.88
CA PHE A 12 -8.53 -26.12 -22.96
C PHE A 12 -7.92 -26.37 -21.57
N TRP A 13 -7.79 -27.65 -21.24
CA TRP A 13 -7.24 -28.25 -20.01
C TRP A 13 -6.89 -29.71 -20.39
N PRO A 14 -6.13 -30.50 -19.60
CA PRO A 14 -5.39 -30.20 -18.36
C PRO A 14 -3.86 -30.51 -18.52
N SER A 15 -2.98 -30.45 -17.50
CA SER A 15 -2.74 -31.60 -16.60
C SER A 15 -1.72 -31.34 -15.47
N ARG A 16 -2.19 -31.53 -14.23
CA ARG A 16 -1.58 -32.32 -13.12
C ARG A 16 -0.17 -32.01 -12.55
N LEU A 17 -0.21 -31.51 -11.30
CA LEU A 17 0.37 -32.11 -10.07
C LEU A 17 1.89 -32.36 -9.96
N ARG A 18 2.55 -31.54 -9.11
CA ARG A 18 3.40 -31.97 -7.97
C ARG A 18 3.72 -30.74 -7.09
N GLY A 19 4.03 -30.95 -5.79
CA GLY A 19 4.59 -29.88 -4.92
C GLY A 19 3.73 -29.36 -3.77
N MET A 20 3.10 -30.24 -2.97
CA MET A 20 2.72 -29.91 -1.57
C MET A 20 3.70 -30.60 -0.60
N PHE A 21 3.63 -30.23 0.68
CA PHE A 21 4.51 -30.63 1.79
C PHE A 21 5.89 -29.95 1.83
N ASN A 22 5.93 -28.76 2.45
CA ASN A 22 6.96 -28.46 3.44
C ASN A 22 6.32 -28.68 4.83
N LEU A 23 7.07 -29.21 5.80
CA LEU A 23 6.54 -29.84 7.01
C LEU A 23 7.22 -29.35 8.30
N ASN A 24 7.68 -28.10 8.32
CA ASN A 24 8.40 -27.50 9.44
C ASN A 24 8.26 -25.96 9.50
N ASP A 25 7.03 -25.43 9.54
CA ASP A 25 6.78 -24.02 9.90
C ASP A 25 6.04 -23.93 11.25
N PRO A 26 6.68 -23.47 12.34
CA PRO A 26 6.08 -23.47 13.68
C PRO A 26 5.01 -22.41 13.95
N ARG A 27 4.59 -21.60 12.96
CA ARG A 27 3.90 -20.32 13.21
C ARG A 27 2.38 -20.33 12.99
N TRP A 28 1.68 -21.34 13.52
CA TRP A 28 0.21 -21.39 13.51
C TRP A 28 -0.37 -21.65 14.90
N GLY A 29 -1.28 -20.78 15.34
CA GLY A 29 -2.11 -20.99 16.54
C GLY A 29 -1.57 -20.46 17.87
N ARG A 30 -1.53 -19.12 18.04
CA ARG A 30 -1.80 -18.47 19.34
C ARG A 30 -2.23 -17.01 19.18
N SER A 31 -3.34 -16.68 19.83
CA SER A 31 -3.89 -15.34 20.01
C SER A 31 -4.11 -15.13 21.50
N ASP A 32 -3.69 -13.99 22.05
CA ASP A 32 -4.08 -13.57 23.40
C ASP A 32 -4.12 -12.03 23.46
N ASP A 33 -5.20 -11.49 24.03
CA ASP A 33 -5.39 -10.06 24.31
C ASP A 33 -4.97 -9.74 25.76
N LYS A 34 -4.15 -8.70 25.99
CA LYS A 34 -4.48 -7.51 26.85
C LYS A 34 -3.29 -6.57 27.13
N PRO A 35 -3.54 -5.31 27.54
CA PRO A 35 -2.53 -4.25 27.64
C PRO A 35 -2.01 -4.01 29.07
N ASN A 36 -0.94 -3.19 29.20
CA ASN A 36 -0.54 -2.49 30.43
C ASN A 36 0.07 -1.10 30.08
N PRO A 37 0.02 -0.10 31.00
CA PRO A 37 0.53 1.27 30.79
C PRO A 37 1.92 1.49 31.50
N PRO A 38 2.38 2.70 31.91
CA PRO A 38 3.51 3.34 31.22
C PRO A 38 4.73 3.78 32.09
N GLU A 39 5.82 4.20 31.42
CA GLU A 39 6.90 5.11 31.91
C GLU A 39 7.85 4.63 33.06
N PRO A 40 8.97 5.33 33.39
CA PRO A 40 9.95 6.04 32.53
C PRO A 40 11.45 5.84 32.93
N GLN A 41 12.40 6.29 32.09
CA GLN A 41 13.84 6.61 32.39
C GLN A 41 14.76 5.45 32.90
N GLY A 42 16.11 5.46 32.78
CA GLY A 42 17.03 6.30 31.99
C GLY A 42 18.44 6.47 32.61
N SER A 43 19.47 5.74 32.14
CA SER A 43 20.90 5.95 32.52
C SER A 43 21.95 5.20 31.64
N GLU A 44 23.17 5.73 31.57
CA GLU A 44 24.42 5.14 31.01
C GLU A 44 25.47 4.95 32.16
N PRO A 45 26.76 4.58 31.96
CA PRO A 45 27.48 3.71 31.01
C PRO A 45 28.00 2.45 31.80
N PRO A 46 29.28 2.02 31.89
CA PRO A 46 30.44 1.89 30.97
C PRO A 46 31.00 0.43 30.82
N PRO A 47 32.10 0.17 30.04
CA PRO A 47 32.65 -1.18 29.80
C PRO A 47 34.06 -1.47 30.39
N GLU A 48 34.39 -2.74 30.71
CA GLU A 48 35.77 -3.29 30.90
C GLU A 48 35.82 -4.86 30.85
N PRO A 49 36.99 -5.56 30.91
CA PRO A 49 37.20 -6.89 30.29
C PRO A 49 37.46 -8.11 31.23
N GLY A 50 37.74 -9.31 30.66
CA GLY A 50 38.13 -10.54 31.41
C GLY A 50 38.89 -11.63 30.58
N PRO A 51 39.57 -12.64 31.20
CA PRO A 51 40.84 -13.18 30.67
C PRO A 51 40.98 -14.74 30.54
N GLN A 52 42.21 -15.27 30.72
CA GLN A 52 42.79 -16.51 30.15
C GLN A 52 42.88 -17.74 31.09
N GLY A 53 43.24 -18.93 30.57
CA GLY A 53 43.66 -20.13 31.34
C GLY A 53 44.32 -21.24 30.48
N VAL A 54 45.41 -21.87 30.95
CA VAL A 54 46.41 -22.62 30.13
C VAL A 54 46.46 -24.18 30.31
N PRO A 55 46.96 -24.97 29.31
CA PRO A 55 47.15 -26.45 29.33
C PRO A 55 48.64 -26.92 29.47
N PRO A 56 48.93 -28.20 29.81
CA PRO A 56 49.37 -29.25 28.84
C PRO A 56 49.00 -30.71 29.34
N PRO A 57 49.64 -31.87 28.98
CA PRO A 57 50.59 -32.26 27.89
C PRO A 57 50.18 -33.53 27.06
N ASN A 58 51.11 -34.09 26.24
CA ASN A 58 50.88 -35.02 25.10
C ASN A 58 51.36 -36.50 25.25
N THR A 59 50.92 -37.38 24.31
CA THR A 59 51.60 -38.53 23.58
C THR A 59 50.96 -39.94 23.70
N PRO A 60 51.21 -40.96 22.81
CA PRO A 60 51.42 -41.00 21.33
C PRO A 60 50.80 -42.22 20.52
N GLU A 61 51.06 -42.28 19.20
CA GLU A 61 51.28 -43.47 18.29
C GLU A 61 50.19 -44.33 17.55
N ARG A 62 50.48 -44.58 16.24
CA ARG A 62 50.33 -45.80 15.36
C ARG A 62 49.01 -46.33 14.69
N GLY A 63 48.68 -45.77 13.50
CA GLY A 63 48.40 -46.46 12.18
C GLY A 63 47.32 -47.57 12.02
N PRO A 64 47.23 -48.29 10.86
CA PRO A 64 47.85 -48.06 9.52
C PRO A 64 46.99 -48.42 8.24
N ARG A 65 47.52 -48.13 7.01
CA ARG A 65 47.18 -48.69 5.65
C ARG A 65 45.86 -48.28 4.93
N ARG A 66 45.70 -48.30 3.58
CA ARG A 66 46.64 -48.19 2.41
C ARG A 66 45.87 -48.14 1.03
N GLY A 67 46.20 -47.18 0.15
CA GLY A 67 45.96 -47.23 -1.32
C GLY A 67 44.60 -46.67 -1.83
N ALA A 68 44.43 -46.29 -3.11
CA ALA A 68 45.40 -46.09 -4.21
C ALA A 68 44.79 -45.27 -5.39
N ASN A 69 45.64 -44.65 -6.24
CA ASN A 69 45.34 -44.07 -7.57
C ASN A 69 44.36 -42.86 -7.62
N GLN A 70 44.37 -41.97 -8.62
CA GLN A 70 45.33 -41.63 -9.71
C GLN A 70 45.08 -40.17 -10.16
N GLY A 71 46.11 -39.47 -10.64
CA GLY A 71 45.98 -38.15 -11.28
C GLY A 71 46.88 -38.08 -12.52
N PRO A 72 46.45 -37.43 -13.63
CA PRO A 72 47.19 -37.43 -14.89
C PRO A 72 48.39 -36.44 -14.89
N PRO A 73 49.39 -36.66 -15.75
CA PRO A 73 50.66 -35.91 -15.73
C PRO A 73 50.69 -34.67 -16.66
N ASP A 74 51.77 -33.89 -16.52
CA ASP A 74 52.39 -33.02 -17.53
C ASP A 74 51.61 -31.82 -18.10
N LEU A 75 51.21 -30.90 -17.21
CA LEU A 75 50.98 -29.49 -17.59
C LEU A 75 52.21 -28.60 -17.32
N ASP A 76 52.96 -28.84 -16.25
CA ASP A 76 54.15 -28.04 -15.88
C ASP A 76 55.32 -28.23 -16.87
N GLU A 77 55.52 -29.44 -17.40
CA GLU A 77 56.53 -29.73 -18.42
C GLU A 77 56.27 -28.93 -19.70
N LEU A 78 55.01 -28.92 -20.19
CA LEU A 78 54.59 -28.15 -21.36
C LEU A 78 54.83 -26.64 -21.18
N TRP A 79 54.53 -26.11 -19.99
CA TRP A 79 54.72 -24.69 -19.70
C TRP A 79 56.22 -24.32 -19.64
N ARG A 80 57.02 -25.21 -19.05
CA ARG A 80 58.48 -25.06 -18.91
C ARG A 80 59.20 -25.15 -20.26
N ASP A 81 58.76 -26.02 -21.16
CA ASP A 81 59.29 -26.14 -22.52
C ASP A 81 58.84 -25.02 -23.46
N PHE A 82 57.63 -24.49 -23.30
CA PHE A 82 57.19 -23.28 -24.01
C PHE A 82 58.07 -22.08 -23.64
N ASN A 83 58.30 -21.85 -22.34
CA ASN A 83 59.18 -20.76 -21.88
C ASN A 83 60.63 -20.95 -22.39
N ARG A 84 61.14 -22.19 -22.41
CA ARG A 84 62.48 -22.50 -22.94
C ARG A 84 62.59 -22.28 -24.46
N LYS A 85 61.52 -22.49 -25.23
CA LYS A 85 61.45 -22.13 -26.66
C LYS A 85 61.32 -20.62 -26.89
N LEU A 86 60.53 -19.92 -26.07
CA LEU A 86 60.33 -18.48 -26.18
C LEU A 86 61.63 -17.69 -25.89
N GLY A 87 62.35 -18.08 -24.85
CA GLY A 87 63.65 -17.49 -24.50
C GLY A 87 64.76 -17.70 -25.54
N GLY A 88 64.62 -18.68 -26.43
CA GLY A 88 65.59 -18.96 -27.49
C GLY A 88 65.51 -18.03 -28.70
N LEU A 89 64.49 -17.17 -28.81
CA LEU A 89 64.22 -16.34 -30.00
C LEU A 89 64.38 -14.82 -29.79
N PHE A 90 64.61 -14.35 -28.57
CA PHE A 90 64.55 -12.93 -28.20
C PHE A 90 65.76 -12.41 -27.40
N GLY A 91 66.99 -12.73 -27.82
CA GLY A 91 68.22 -12.31 -27.11
C GLY A 91 69.43 -12.01 -27.99
N PRO A 92 69.71 -10.74 -28.35
CA PRO A 92 70.98 -10.33 -28.95
C PRO A 92 72.08 -10.17 -27.88
N GLY A 93 73.27 -10.74 -28.12
CA GLY A 93 74.34 -10.84 -27.12
C GLY A 93 75.36 -9.69 -27.11
N LYS A 94 75.56 -9.08 -25.93
CA LYS A 94 76.76 -8.33 -25.49
C LYS A 94 76.66 -8.19 -23.96
N GLY A 95 77.70 -8.29 -23.13
CA GLY A 95 79.14 -8.31 -23.39
C GLY A 95 79.82 -7.28 -22.49
N GLY A 96 80.10 -7.63 -21.24
CA GLY A 96 80.69 -6.73 -20.23
C GLY A 96 81.42 -7.52 -19.14
N ASN A 97 82.67 -7.15 -18.83
CA ASN A 97 83.61 -7.95 -18.04
C ASN A 97 84.18 -7.15 -16.85
N ARG A 98 84.27 -7.80 -15.68
CA ARG A 98 85.16 -7.56 -14.51
C ARG A 98 84.66 -8.43 -13.33
N GLY A 99 85.43 -9.33 -12.71
CA GLY A 99 86.75 -9.86 -13.08
C GLY A 99 87.53 -10.41 -11.87
N ALA A 100 87.73 -11.73 -11.80
CA ALA A 100 88.72 -12.39 -10.93
C ALA A 100 89.03 -13.81 -11.48
N THR A 101 90.31 -14.16 -11.54
CA THR A 101 90.88 -15.44 -12.02
C THR A 101 91.74 -16.07 -10.91
N PRO A 102 92.34 -17.29 -11.04
CA PRO A 102 92.45 -18.22 -12.19
C PRO A 102 92.10 -19.70 -11.85
N ILE A 103 92.54 -20.64 -12.72
CA ILE A 103 92.61 -22.12 -12.52
C ILE A 103 91.27 -22.86 -12.73
N ARG A 104 91.13 -23.93 -13.55
CA ARG A 104 92.07 -24.68 -14.42
C ARG A 104 91.33 -25.31 -15.62
N GLY A 105 92.06 -25.70 -16.68
CA GLY A 105 91.61 -26.69 -17.69
C GLY A 105 91.64 -26.19 -19.13
N GLY A 106 92.25 -26.97 -20.04
CA GLY A 106 92.28 -26.67 -21.48
C GLY A 106 91.38 -27.61 -22.29
N GLY A 107 90.91 -27.15 -23.44
CA GLY A 107 90.13 -27.92 -24.40
C GLY A 107 90.20 -27.27 -25.78
N SER A 108 90.84 -27.94 -26.75
CA SER A 108 91.04 -27.42 -28.11
C SER A 108 89.96 -27.94 -29.06
N GLY A 109 89.53 -27.10 -30.01
CA GLY A 109 88.90 -27.55 -31.24
C GLY A 109 87.63 -26.80 -31.67
N GLY A 110 87.39 -26.78 -32.98
CA GLY A 110 86.08 -26.47 -33.57
C GLY A 110 85.80 -25.00 -33.87
N GLY A 111 86.32 -24.50 -35.00
CA GLY A 111 85.81 -23.26 -35.60
C GLY A 111 84.39 -23.47 -36.14
N GLY A 112 83.38 -22.92 -35.46
CA GLY A 112 81.97 -22.96 -35.85
C GLY A 112 81.40 -21.56 -35.97
N GLY A 113 81.78 -20.83 -37.02
CA GLY A 113 81.42 -19.42 -37.22
C GLY A 113 79.95 -19.21 -37.55
N PHE A 114 79.07 -19.28 -36.53
CA PHE A 114 77.65 -18.96 -36.66
C PHE A 114 77.46 -17.44 -36.79
N GLN A 115 77.85 -16.89 -37.94
CA GLN A 115 77.42 -15.56 -38.37
C GLN A 115 75.90 -15.60 -38.51
N PRO A 116 75.12 -14.83 -37.72
CA PRO A 116 73.68 -14.75 -37.94
C PRO A 116 73.45 -14.03 -39.27
N ASP A 117 73.14 -14.77 -40.35
CA ASP A 117 72.89 -14.17 -41.66
C ASP A 117 71.76 -13.15 -41.53
N MET A 118 72.12 -11.87 -41.66
CA MET A 118 71.22 -10.75 -41.39
C MET A 118 70.02 -10.71 -42.36
N LYS A 119 70.08 -11.46 -43.48
CA LYS A 119 68.94 -11.70 -44.38
C LYS A 119 67.83 -12.53 -43.70
N SER A 120 68.21 -13.49 -42.86
CA SER A 120 67.25 -14.29 -42.07
C SER A 120 66.67 -13.48 -40.90
N ALA A 121 67.45 -12.59 -40.29
CA ALA A 121 66.98 -11.69 -39.24
C ALA A 121 65.85 -10.76 -39.75
N GLY A 122 65.91 -10.33 -41.02
CA GLY A 122 64.83 -9.58 -41.67
C GLY A 122 63.50 -10.35 -41.72
N LEU A 123 63.52 -11.65 -42.04
CA LEU A 123 62.33 -12.50 -41.96
C LEU A 123 61.85 -12.71 -40.51
N GLY A 124 62.77 -12.90 -39.56
CA GLY A 124 62.43 -13.05 -38.14
C GLY A 124 61.72 -11.82 -37.57
N VAL A 125 62.26 -10.62 -37.82
CA VAL A 125 61.63 -9.35 -37.42
C VAL A 125 60.30 -9.14 -38.16
N GLY A 126 60.21 -9.50 -39.44
CA GLY A 126 58.95 -9.45 -40.19
C GLY A 126 57.87 -10.35 -39.60
N LEU A 127 58.21 -11.59 -39.24
CA LEU A 127 57.29 -12.54 -38.60
C LEU A 127 56.81 -12.02 -37.24
N VAL A 128 57.73 -11.51 -36.40
CA VAL A 128 57.39 -10.91 -35.10
C VAL A 128 56.51 -9.68 -35.26
N ALA A 129 56.77 -8.82 -36.25
CA ALA A 129 55.94 -7.66 -36.54
C ALA A 129 54.52 -8.05 -37.00
N VAL A 130 54.38 -9.10 -37.83
CA VAL A 130 53.07 -9.64 -38.24
C VAL A 130 52.31 -10.25 -37.05
N VAL A 131 52.98 -11.02 -36.19
CA VAL A 131 52.37 -11.58 -34.96
C VAL A 131 51.94 -10.47 -34.01
N ALA A 132 52.77 -9.44 -33.81
CA ALA A 132 52.42 -8.27 -33.00
C ALA A 132 51.23 -7.49 -33.59
N LEU A 133 51.17 -7.32 -34.91
CA LEU A 133 50.03 -6.70 -35.62
C LEU A 133 48.74 -7.50 -35.43
N LEU A 134 48.80 -8.84 -35.53
CA LEU A 134 47.64 -9.71 -35.34
C LEU A 134 47.14 -9.69 -33.88
N ILE A 135 48.06 -9.70 -32.90
CA ILE A 135 47.71 -9.53 -31.48
C ILE A 135 47.05 -8.15 -31.25
N TRP A 136 47.63 -7.09 -31.82
CA TRP A 136 47.09 -5.73 -31.74
C TRP A 136 45.67 -5.64 -32.32
N LEU A 137 45.45 -6.15 -33.54
CA LEU A 137 44.11 -6.26 -34.16
C LEU A 137 43.12 -7.09 -33.33
N GLY A 138 43.62 -8.14 -32.64
CA GLY A 138 42.86 -8.94 -31.68
C GLY A 138 42.37 -8.15 -30.47
N THR A 139 43.11 -7.13 -30.00
CA THR A 139 42.63 -6.22 -28.93
C THR A 139 41.49 -5.28 -29.36
N GLY A 140 41.07 -5.35 -30.62
CA GLY A 140 39.90 -4.66 -31.17
C GLY A 140 38.55 -5.33 -30.87
N PHE A 141 38.53 -6.59 -30.45
CA PHE A 141 37.29 -7.32 -30.13
C PHE A 141 36.78 -6.99 -28.71
N PHE A 142 35.47 -6.77 -28.58
CA PHE A 142 34.80 -6.53 -27.30
C PHE A 142 33.35 -7.01 -27.33
N ILE A 143 32.77 -7.23 -26.15
CA ILE A 143 31.38 -7.69 -25.99
C ILE A 143 30.59 -6.59 -25.31
N VAL A 144 29.45 -6.22 -25.90
CA VAL A 144 28.48 -5.28 -25.31
C VAL A 144 27.35 -6.10 -24.70
N GLN A 145 27.05 -5.84 -23.42
CA GLN A 145 25.98 -6.57 -22.71
C GLN A 145 24.60 -6.04 -23.12
N GLU A 146 23.56 -6.85 -22.92
CA GLU A 146 22.18 -6.40 -23.10
C GLU A 146 21.86 -5.20 -22.18
N GLY A 147 21.13 -4.22 -22.71
CA GLY A 147 20.86 -2.96 -22.02
C GLY A 147 21.97 -1.91 -22.09
N GLN A 148 23.16 -2.28 -22.58
CA GLN A 148 24.24 -1.34 -22.89
C GLN A 148 24.27 -1.01 -24.40
N GLN A 149 24.79 0.17 -24.72
CA GLN A 149 25.26 0.52 -26.06
C GLN A 149 26.71 0.98 -25.97
N ALA A 150 27.53 0.66 -26.98
CA ALA A 150 28.89 1.16 -27.08
C ALA A 150 28.97 2.27 -28.13
N VAL A 151 29.40 3.45 -27.72
CA VAL A 151 29.61 4.59 -28.62
C VAL A 151 31.07 4.58 -29.07
N ILE A 152 31.30 4.31 -30.37
CA ILE A 152 32.64 4.25 -30.95
C ILE A 152 33.06 5.64 -31.43
N THR A 153 34.19 6.11 -30.91
CA THR A 153 34.84 7.36 -31.33
C THR A 153 36.14 7.07 -32.07
N GLN A 154 36.37 7.78 -33.17
CA GLN A 154 37.59 7.72 -33.97
C GLN A 154 38.32 9.06 -33.87
N PHE A 155 39.53 9.05 -33.32
CA PHE A 155 40.30 10.28 -32.99
C PHE A 155 39.46 11.36 -32.25
N GLY A 156 38.55 10.93 -31.36
CA GLY A 156 37.67 11.80 -30.59
C GLY A 156 36.39 12.28 -31.29
N LYS A 157 36.19 12.00 -32.59
CA LYS A 157 34.93 12.24 -33.29
C LYS A 157 34.01 11.02 -33.20
N TYR A 158 32.70 11.23 -33.09
CA TYR A 158 31.71 10.15 -33.21
C TYR A 158 31.84 9.45 -34.57
N HIS A 159 31.83 8.11 -34.56
CA HIS A 159 31.77 7.28 -35.77
C HIS A 159 30.46 6.48 -35.83
N SER A 160 30.20 5.66 -34.82
CA SER A 160 29.06 4.74 -34.81
C SER A 160 28.72 4.24 -33.39
N THR A 161 27.44 4.27 -33.02
CA THR A 161 26.92 3.49 -31.89
C THR A 161 26.70 2.04 -32.32
N VAL A 162 27.08 1.09 -31.47
CA VAL A 162 26.78 -0.34 -31.66
C VAL A 162 26.03 -0.90 -30.45
N GLY A 163 25.11 -1.83 -30.71
CA GLY A 163 24.27 -2.47 -29.70
C GLY A 163 24.92 -3.68 -29.02
N ALA A 164 24.13 -4.36 -28.19
CA ALA A 164 24.50 -5.60 -27.52
C ALA A 164 24.98 -6.68 -28.50
N GLY A 165 25.96 -7.48 -28.07
CA GLY A 165 26.58 -8.54 -28.86
C GLY A 165 28.10 -8.41 -29.01
N PHE A 166 28.67 -9.29 -29.81
CA PHE A 166 30.11 -9.32 -30.13
C PHE A 166 30.43 -8.26 -31.20
N ASN A 167 31.30 -7.32 -30.86
CA ASN A 167 31.64 -6.17 -31.69
C ASN A 167 33.16 -6.10 -31.92
N TRP A 168 33.56 -5.54 -33.07
CA TRP A 168 34.95 -5.27 -33.39
C TRP A 168 35.12 -3.79 -33.74
N ARG A 169 36.19 -3.20 -33.21
CA ARG A 169 36.64 -1.83 -33.52
C ARG A 169 38.14 -1.88 -33.84
N LEU A 170 38.67 -0.80 -34.40
CA LEU A 170 40.11 -0.68 -34.48
C LEU A 170 40.71 -0.57 -33.05
N PRO A 171 41.84 -1.23 -32.79
CA PRO A 171 42.54 -1.13 -31.51
C PRO A 171 43.10 0.28 -31.24
N TYR A 172 43.54 0.50 -30.00
CA TYR A 172 44.12 1.77 -29.56
C TYR A 172 45.41 2.07 -30.36
N PRO A 173 45.63 3.30 -30.87
CA PRO A 173 44.97 4.56 -30.49
C PRO A 173 43.83 5.05 -31.41
N ILE A 174 43.52 4.35 -32.50
CA ILE A 174 42.70 4.90 -33.60
C ILE A 174 41.23 5.08 -33.18
N GLN A 175 40.65 4.04 -32.58
CA GLN A 175 39.28 4.05 -32.09
C GLN A 175 39.23 3.74 -30.58
N ARG A 176 38.30 4.42 -29.89
CA ARG A 176 37.92 4.17 -28.51
C ARG A 176 36.43 3.80 -28.48
N HIS A 177 36.03 3.10 -27.43
CA HIS A 177 34.62 2.82 -27.13
C HIS A 177 34.28 3.31 -25.73
N GLU A 178 33.06 3.77 -25.54
CA GLU A 178 32.47 4.11 -24.26
C GLU A 178 31.16 3.34 -24.09
N LEU A 179 31.01 2.63 -22.97
CA LEU A 179 29.86 1.76 -22.68
C LEU A 179 28.85 2.53 -21.81
N ILE A 180 27.63 2.70 -22.31
CA ILE A 180 26.57 3.40 -21.60
C ILE A 180 25.40 2.46 -21.34
N PHE A 181 24.92 2.43 -20.10
CA PHE A 181 23.66 1.77 -19.73
C PHE A 181 22.48 2.62 -20.25
N VAL A 182 21.74 2.09 -21.21
CA VAL A 182 20.65 2.78 -21.91
C VAL A 182 19.29 2.38 -21.32
N THR A 183 19.07 1.09 -21.07
CA THR A 183 17.82 0.59 -20.48
C THR A 183 17.72 0.80 -18.97
N GLN A 184 18.82 1.15 -18.29
CA GLN A 184 18.82 1.41 -16.85
C GLN A 184 18.06 2.70 -16.55
N ILE A 185 16.96 2.60 -15.80
CA ILE A 185 16.26 3.75 -15.24
C ILE A 185 17.17 4.41 -14.20
N ARG A 186 17.36 5.72 -14.33
CA ARG A 186 18.12 6.58 -13.41
C ARG A 186 17.13 7.50 -12.71
N SER A 187 17.26 7.60 -11.39
CA SER A 187 16.54 8.57 -10.56
C SER A 187 17.42 9.77 -10.25
N VAL A 188 16.87 10.98 -10.37
CA VAL A 188 17.48 12.22 -9.86
C VAL A 188 16.44 12.96 -9.04
N ASP A 189 16.77 13.24 -7.78
CA ASP A 189 15.93 13.97 -6.84
C ASP A 189 16.10 15.48 -7.01
N VAL A 190 15.00 16.22 -6.97
CA VAL A 190 14.94 17.67 -7.21
C VAL A 190 14.08 18.34 -6.12
N GLY A 191 14.51 19.53 -5.68
CA GLY A 191 13.97 20.23 -4.51
C GLY A 191 14.62 19.78 -3.21
N ARG A 192 15.89 20.14 -2.99
CA ARG A 192 16.65 19.76 -1.77
C ARG A 192 16.20 20.59 -0.56
N ASP A 193 16.41 20.05 0.64
CA ASP A 193 16.23 20.75 1.93
C ASP A 193 17.30 21.83 2.22
N VAL A 194 17.93 22.40 1.19
CA VAL A 194 18.87 23.50 1.33
C VAL A 194 18.07 24.79 1.53
N VAL A 195 18.08 25.32 2.76
CA VAL A 195 17.50 26.63 3.08
C VAL A 195 18.38 27.74 2.51
N ILE A 196 17.81 28.54 1.61
CA ILE A 196 18.47 29.68 0.98
C ILE A 196 18.55 30.81 2.01
N LYS A 197 19.74 31.04 2.56
CA LYS A 197 19.99 32.04 3.63
C LYS A 197 19.55 33.47 3.31
N ALA A 198 19.33 33.80 2.04
CA ALA A 198 18.85 35.12 1.60
C ALA A 198 17.32 35.30 1.69
N THR A 199 16.54 34.21 1.70
CA THR A 199 15.06 34.25 1.73
C THR A 199 14.45 33.48 2.91
N GLY A 200 15.22 32.58 3.55
CA GLY A 200 14.70 31.68 4.59
C GLY A 200 13.86 30.51 4.04
N LEU A 201 13.70 30.40 2.72
CA LEU A 201 12.93 29.35 2.05
C LEU A 201 13.84 28.21 1.56
N ARG A 202 13.29 27.01 1.44
CA ARG A 202 13.98 25.85 0.82
C ARG A 202 14.07 26.01 -0.70
N GLU A 203 15.06 25.36 -1.31
CA GLU A 203 15.20 25.26 -2.77
C GLU A 203 13.99 24.60 -3.47
N SER A 204 13.22 23.80 -2.73
CA SER A 204 11.93 23.22 -3.14
C SER A 204 10.77 24.23 -3.26
N ALA A 205 10.94 25.49 -2.85
CA ALA A 205 9.86 26.48 -2.84
C ALA A 205 9.51 27.01 -4.25
N MET A 206 8.23 26.96 -4.58
CA MET A 206 7.62 27.42 -5.83
C MET A 206 6.45 28.37 -5.53
N LEU A 207 6.13 29.24 -6.48
CA LEU A 207 4.95 30.12 -6.43
C LEU A 207 3.83 29.53 -7.31
N THR A 208 2.59 29.59 -6.84
CA THR A 208 1.39 29.16 -7.58
C THR A 208 0.72 30.32 -8.33
N GLU A 209 -0.33 30.03 -9.11
CA GLU A 209 -1.14 31.04 -9.84
C GLU A 209 -1.75 32.11 -8.90
N ASP A 210 -2.10 31.69 -7.68
CA ASP A 210 -2.76 32.46 -6.63
C ASP A 210 -1.78 33.10 -5.62
N GLU A 211 -0.54 33.38 -6.05
CA GLU A 211 0.54 34.03 -5.27
C GLU A 211 0.96 33.30 -3.98
N ASN A 212 0.46 32.09 -3.75
CA ASN A 212 0.83 31.24 -2.61
C ASN A 212 2.18 30.54 -2.85
N ILE A 213 2.92 30.30 -1.76
CA ILE A 213 4.18 29.56 -1.79
C ILE A 213 3.90 28.10 -1.42
N VAL A 214 4.46 27.16 -2.20
CA VAL A 214 4.40 25.73 -1.93
C VAL A 214 5.78 25.08 -2.03
N GLU A 215 6.11 24.20 -1.09
CA GLU A 215 7.31 23.37 -1.15
C GLU A 215 7.02 22.06 -1.89
N ILE A 216 7.81 21.77 -2.94
CA ILE A 216 7.60 20.62 -3.82
C ILE A 216 8.89 19.79 -3.93
N LYS A 217 8.79 18.50 -3.61
CA LYS A 217 9.89 17.53 -3.67
C LYS A 217 9.51 16.35 -4.57
N PHE A 218 10.38 16.01 -5.51
CA PHE A 218 10.08 15.00 -6.52
C PHE A 218 11.34 14.30 -7.05
N ALA A 219 11.18 13.04 -7.43
CA ALA A 219 12.21 12.24 -8.08
C ALA A 219 11.86 12.07 -9.57
N VAL A 220 12.74 12.54 -10.46
CA VAL A 220 12.63 12.29 -11.90
C VAL A 220 13.22 10.93 -12.22
N GLN A 221 12.43 10.06 -12.85
CA GLN A 221 12.89 8.77 -13.36
C GLN A 221 12.98 8.83 -14.89
N TYR A 222 14.20 8.72 -15.42
CA TYR A 222 14.48 8.76 -16.84
C TYR A 222 15.31 7.56 -17.28
N ARG A 223 15.25 7.24 -18.58
CA ARG A 223 16.19 6.34 -19.25
C ARG A 223 16.84 7.07 -20.42
N LEU A 224 17.88 6.49 -20.99
CA LEU A 224 18.44 7.00 -22.24
C LEU A 224 17.72 6.32 -23.41
N ASN A 225 17.55 7.05 -24.50
CA ASN A 225 17.00 6.55 -25.76
C ASN A 225 18.13 6.46 -26.82
N ASP A 226 18.99 7.47 -26.89
CA ASP A 226 20.21 7.46 -27.72
C ASP A 226 21.46 7.77 -26.89
N ALA A 227 22.39 6.81 -26.87
CA ALA A 227 23.70 6.94 -26.23
C ALA A 227 24.62 7.99 -26.90
N ARG A 228 24.46 8.26 -28.21
CA ARG A 228 25.22 9.29 -28.93
C ARG A 228 24.80 10.69 -28.48
N ALA A 229 23.52 11.00 -28.59
CA ALA A 229 22.95 12.28 -28.19
C ALA A 229 23.35 12.67 -26.74
N PHE A 230 23.28 11.70 -25.83
CA PHE A 230 23.64 11.87 -24.42
C PHE A 230 25.11 12.28 -24.20
N LEU A 231 26.06 11.85 -25.04
CA LEU A 231 27.49 12.20 -24.93
C LEU A 231 27.90 13.46 -25.71
N PHE A 232 27.21 13.79 -26.80
CA PHE A 232 27.70 14.79 -27.76
C PHE A 232 26.87 16.06 -27.86
N GLU A 233 25.58 16.03 -27.51
CA GLU A 233 24.71 17.22 -27.65
C GLU A 233 24.72 18.11 -26.39
N SER A 234 25.01 17.54 -25.21
CA SER A 234 25.14 18.27 -23.94
C SER A 234 26.41 17.93 -23.19
N LYS A 235 27.05 18.95 -22.59
CA LYS A 235 28.26 18.81 -21.78
C LYS A 235 27.99 18.07 -20.46
N ASN A 236 26.89 18.41 -19.80
CA ASN A 236 26.46 17.84 -18.52
C ASN A 236 24.97 17.42 -18.66
N PRO A 237 24.66 16.24 -19.23
CA PRO A 237 23.28 15.82 -19.47
C PRO A 237 22.47 15.60 -18.18
N ALA A 238 23.12 15.28 -17.05
CA ALA A 238 22.45 15.14 -15.76
C ALA A 238 21.92 16.49 -15.23
N ASP A 239 22.75 17.53 -15.25
CA ASP A 239 22.35 18.88 -14.85
C ASP A 239 21.24 19.44 -15.75
N ALA A 240 21.28 19.12 -17.05
CA ALA A 240 20.24 19.48 -18.00
C ALA A 240 18.87 18.84 -17.67
N VAL A 241 18.85 17.62 -17.13
CA VAL A 241 17.60 17.00 -16.62
C VAL A 241 17.09 17.74 -15.39
N VAL A 242 17.95 18.10 -14.43
CA VAL A 242 17.55 18.88 -13.25
C VAL A 242 16.94 20.23 -13.67
N GLN A 243 17.63 20.98 -14.52
CA GLN A 243 17.17 22.30 -14.99
C GLN A 243 15.89 22.20 -15.83
N ALA A 244 15.74 21.19 -16.67
CA ALA A 244 14.50 20.95 -17.42
C ALA A 244 13.33 20.59 -16.48
N ALA A 245 13.59 19.83 -15.42
CA ALA A 245 12.59 19.42 -14.45
C ALA A 245 12.14 20.57 -13.53
N GLU A 246 13.07 21.37 -13.00
CA GLU A 246 12.77 22.59 -12.25
C GLU A 246 11.95 23.57 -13.09
N THR A 247 12.32 23.74 -14.36
CA THR A 247 11.59 24.59 -15.32
C THR A 247 10.17 24.08 -15.54
N ALA A 248 10.02 22.79 -15.84
CA ALA A 248 8.72 22.17 -16.11
C ALA A 248 7.79 22.15 -14.87
N VAL A 249 8.34 21.90 -13.67
CA VAL A 249 7.57 21.99 -12.42
C VAL A 249 7.15 23.43 -12.16
N ARG A 250 8.07 24.41 -12.26
CA ARG A 250 7.76 25.83 -12.03
C ARG A 250 6.72 26.36 -13.02
N GLU A 251 6.75 25.94 -14.29
CA GLU A 251 5.75 26.34 -15.29
C GLU A 251 4.38 25.65 -15.08
N VAL A 252 4.33 24.38 -14.64
CA VAL A 252 3.04 23.72 -14.34
C VAL A 252 2.42 24.26 -13.05
N VAL A 253 3.22 24.43 -11.99
CA VAL A 253 2.75 24.87 -10.67
C VAL A 253 2.36 26.35 -10.68
N GLY A 254 3.09 27.22 -11.39
CA GLY A 254 2.72 28.62 -11.59
C GLY A 254 1.47 28.85 -12.45
N LYS A 255 0.84 27.78 -12.98
CA LYS A 255 -0.44 27.78 -13.71
C LYS A 255 -1.52 26.97 -12.98
N MET A 256 -1.30 26.66 -11.71
CA MET A 256 -2.25 25.97 -10.84
C MET A 256 -2.38 26.74 -9.53
N LYS A 257 -3.56 26.69 -8.93
CA LYS A 257 -3.81 27.27 -7.61
C LYS A 257 -3.34 26.34 -6.51
N MET A 258 -3.04 26.88 -5.33
CA MET A 258 -2.58 26.10 -4.18
C MET A 258 -3.53 24.93 -3.87
N ASP A 259 -4.83 25.18 -3.76
CA ASP A 259 -5.83 24.16 -3.43
C ASP A 259 -5.89 23.03 -4.47
N SER A 260 -5.83 23.36 -5.77
CA SER A 260 -5.73 22.38 -6.86
C SER A 260 -4.46 21.52 -6.73
N ALA A 261 -3.31 22.15 -6.45
CA ALA A 261 -2.02 21.47 -6.34
C ALA A 261 -1.90 20.59 -5.07
N LEU A 262 -2.62 20.92 -4.00
CA LEU A 262 -2.71 20.13 -2.77
C LEU A 262 -3.73 18.98 -2.87
N SER A 263 -4.78 19.14 -3.68
CA SER A 263 -5.96 18.27 -3.75
C SER A 263 -6.00 17.44 -5.05
N GLU A 264 -7.16 17.31 -5.70
CA GLU A 264 -7.43 16.38 -6.81
C GLU A 264 -6.55 16.57 -8.06
N GLU A 265 -6.10 17.79 -8.37
CA GLU A 265 -5.17 17.99 -9.50
C GLU A 265 -3.71 17.64 -9.18
N ARG A 266 -3.35 17.32 -7.93
CA ARG A 266 -2.00 16.87 -7.54
C ARG A 266 -1.49 15.74 -8.41
N ASP A 267 -2.34 14.75 -8.70
CA ASP A 267 -1.98 13.58 -9.50
C ASP A 267 -1.89 13.91 -11.01
N GLN A 268 -2.39 15.08 -11.44
CA GLN A 268 -2.19 15.63 -12.78
C GLN A 268 -0.87 16.40 -12.93
N ILE A 269 -0.19 16.78 -11.83
CA ILE A 269 1.12 17.45 -11.90
C ILE A 269 2.14 16.53 -12.58
N ALA A 270 2.29 15.28 -12.11
CA ALA A 270 3.25 14.33 -12.67
C ALA A 270 3.14 14.11 -14.19
N PRO A 271 1.95 13.84 -14.79
CA PRO A 271 1.82 13.70 -16.24
C PRO A 271 1.99 15.02 -17.00
N ARG A 272 1.54 16.16 -16.47
CA ARG A 272 1.75 17.49 -17.10
C ARG A 272 3.24 17.82 -17.17
N VAL A 273 3.96 17.70 -16.05
CA VAL A 273 5.41 17.98 -15.96
C VAL A 273 6.20 16.99 -16.82
N ARG A 274 5.84 15.70 -16.87
CA ARG A 274 6.49 14.71 -17.75
C ARG A 274 6.42 15.11 -19.22
N ALA A 275 5.25 15.52 -19.72
CA ALA A 275 5.07 15.94 -21.11
C ALA A 275 5.87 17.23 -21.43
N MET A 276 5.85 18.19 -20.51
CA MET A 276 6.57 19.46 -20.64
C MET A 276 8.10 19.25 -20.60
N MET A 277 8.60 18.45 -19.66
CA MET A 277 10.02 18.11 -19.56
C MET A 277 10.52 17.32 -20.76
N GLN A 278 9.73 16.38 -21.30
CA GLN A 278 10.09 15.71 -22.56
C GLN A 278 10.20 16.72 -23.71
N THR A 279 9.25 17.66 -23.82
CA THR A 279 9.28 18.73 -24.83
C THR A 279 10.53 19.63 -24.72
N ILE A 280 11.06 19.84 -23.51
CA ILE A 280 12.30 20.57 -23.25
C ILE A 280 13.53 19.71 -23.62
N LEU A 281 13.58 18.44 -23.21
CA LEU A 281 14.69 17.53 -23.48
C LEU A 281 14.80 17.15 -24.97
N ASP A 282 13.68 17.05 -25.68
CA ASP A 282 13.62 16.85 -27.14
C ASP A 282 14.14 18.09 -27.88
N ARG A 283 13.82 19.30 -27.41
CA ARG A 283 14.33 20.55 -27.98
C ARG A 283 15.85 20.66 -27.84
N TYR A 284 16.39 20.24 -26.70
CA TYR A 284 17.85 20.13 -26.49
C TYR A 284 18.45 18.84 -27.04
N LYS A 285 17.65 17.95 -27.65
CA LYS A 285 18.04 16.68 -28.27
C LYS A 285 18.98 15.82 -27.42
N VAL A 286 18.82 15.82 -26.08
CA VAL A 286 19.76 15.16 -25.15
C VAL A 286 19.68 13.61 -25.22
N GLY A 287 18.75 13.04 -25.98
CA GLY A 287 18.57 11.60 -26.12
C GLY A 287 18.00 10.92 -24.88
N ILE A 288 17.27 11.66 -24.04
CA ILE A 288 16.72 11.21 -22.75
C ILE A 288 15.20 11.05 -22.86
N GLU A 289 14.67 9.98 -22.29
CA GLU A 289 13.24 9.69 -22.23
C GLU A 289 12.77 9.66 -20.76
N VAL A 290 11.75 10.46 -20.44
CA VAL A 290 11.17 10.55 -19.10
C VAL A 290 10.17 9.41 -18.87
N VAL A 291 10.58 8.40 -18.10
CA VAL A 291 9.76 7.25 -17.75
C VAL A 291 8.65 7.65 -16.76
N GLY A 292 8.99 8.48 -15.77
CA GLY A 292 8.04 8.92 -14.74
C GLY A 292 8.57 10.05 -13.88
N ILE A 293 7.68 10.67 -13.11
CA ILE A 293 8.01 11.68 -12.10
C ILE A 293 7.24 11.31 -10.84
N ASN A 294 7.97 10.99 -9.78
CA ASN A 294 7.39 10.58 -8.50
C ASN A 294 7.44 11.78 -7.54
N LEU A 295 6.31 12.46 -7.37
CA LEU A 295 6.15 13.41 -6.27
C LEU A 295 6.27 12.64 -4.95
N GLN A 296 7.09 13.15 -4.02
CA GLN A 296 7.27 12.52 -2.72
C GLN A 296 5.95 12.56 -1.91
N GLN A 297 5.84 11.74 -0.86
CA GLN A 297 4.65 11.75 0.00
C GLN A 297 4.57 13.08 0.76
N GLY A 298 3.45 13.79 0.62
CA GLY A 298 3.36 15.19 1.05
C GLY A 298 4.18 16.16 0.21
N GLY A 299 4.55 15.82 -1.03
CA GLY A 299 5.38 16.64 -1.93
C GLY A 299 4.73 17.89 -2.52
N VAL A 300 3.69 18.44 -1.89
CA VAL A 300 3.19 19.82 -2.03
C VAL A 300 2.71 20.23 -0.62
N ARG A 301 3.29 21.28 -0.02
CA ARG A 301 2.89 21.82 1.29
C ARG A 301 3.06 23.34 1.36
N PRO A 302 2.23 24.06 2.14
CA PRO A 302 2.57 25.42 2.59
C PRO A 302 3.86 25.39 3.44
N PRO A 303 4.66 26.48 3.46
CA PRO A 303 5.83 26.59 4.34
C PRO A 303 5.48 26.42 5.82
N GLU A 304 6.39 25.83 6.60
CA GLU A 304 6.20 25.51 8.03
C GLU A 304 5.77 26.73 8.88
N GLN A 305 6.14 27.94 8.46
CA GLN A 305 5.79 29.21 9.11
C GLN A 305 4.28 29.52 9.10
N VAL A 306 3.51 28.96 8.17
CA VAL A 306 2.08 29.29 7.95
C VAL A 306 1.13 28.10 8.10
N GLN A 307 1.64 26.86 8.20
CA GLN A 307 0.81 25.64 8.24
C GLN A 307 -0.29 25.69 9.30
N ALA A 308 0.03 26.08 10.54
CA ALA A 308 -0.95 26.14 11.63
C ALA A 308 -2.14 27.08 11.34
N ALA A 309 -1.91 28.20 10.65
CA ALA A 309 -2.99 29.13 10.29
C ALA A 309 -3.88 28.58 9.16
N PHE A 310 -3.31 27.81 8.22
CA PHE A 310 -4.09 27.09 7.21
C PHE A 310 -4.90 25.93 7.82
N ASP A 311 -4.33 25.19 8.76
CA ASP A 311 -5.01 24.11 9.48
C ASP A 311 -6.20 24.66 10.31
N ASP A 312 -6.04 25.80 10.98
CA ASP A 312 -7.13 26.48 11.69
C ASP A 312 -8.25 26.95 10.74
N VAL A 313 -7.92 27.49 9.56
CA VAL A 313 -8.94 27.88 8.54
C VAL A 313 -9.68 26.64 7.99
N LEU A 314 -8.96 25.55 7.71
CA LEU A 314 -9.56 24.30 7.26
C LEU A 314 -10.50 23.71 8.32
N LYS A 315 -10.06 23.69 9.58
CA LYS A 315 -10.85 23.28 10.74
C LYS A 315 -12.10 24.15 10.92
N ALA A 316 -11.97 25.48 10.85
CA ALA A 316 -13.11 26.39 10.94
C ALA A 316 -14.12 26.19 9.79
N GLY A 317 -13.63 25.84 8.59
CA GLY A 317 -14.47 25.40 7.46
C GLY A 317 -15.26 24.13 7.77
N GLN A 318 -14.59 23.10 8.29
CA GLN A 318 -15.23 21.84 8.69
C GLN A 318 -16.23 22.03 9.85
N GLU A 319 -15.90 22.84 10.86
CA GLU A 319 -16.80 23.18 11.96
C GLU A 319 -18.04 23.95 11.48
N ARG A 320 -17.89 24.87 10.52
CA ARG A 320 -19.00 25.58 9.85
C ARG A 320 -19.93 24.61 9.10
N GLU A 321 -19.37 23.69 8.32
CA GLU A 321 -20.18 22.70 7.59
C GLU A 321 -20.88 21.73 8.53
N ARG A 322 -20.17 21.26 9.56
CA ARG A 322 -20.72 20.43 10.64
C ARG A 322 -21.88 21.12 11.33
N ALA A 323 -21.71 22.36 11.80
CA ALA A 323 -22.76 23.12 12.48
C ALA A 323 -23.99 23.35 11.59
N LYS A 324 -23.78 23.60 10.29
CA LYS A 324 -24.88 23.70 9.30
C LYS A 324 -25.62 22.37 9.16
N ASN A 325 -24.90 21.25 9.08
CA ASN A 325 -25.49 19.91 8.95
C ASN A 325 -26.22 19.48 10.24
N GLU A 326 -25.68 19.79 11.42
CA GLU A 326 -26.33 19.55 12.72
C GLU A 326 -27.61 20.40 12.86
N ALA A 327 -27.58 21.68 12.47
CA ALA A 327 -28.77 22.54 12.47
C ALA A 327 -29.85 22.04 11.48
N GLN A 328 -29.45 21.58 10.29
CA GLN A 328 -30.39 21.00 9.32
C GLN A 328 -30.97 19.67 9.83
N ALA A 329 -30.17 18.83 10.48
CA ALA A 329 -30.63 17.59 11.10
C ALA A 329 -31.64 17.87 12.23
N TYR A 330 -31.38 18.86 13.08
CA TYR A 330 -32.31 19.30 14.12
C TYR A 330 -33.65 19.79 13.55
N ALA A 331 -33.63 20.63 12.51
CA ALA A 331 -34.84 21.07 11.83
C ALA A 331 -35.61 19.90 11.19
N ASN A 332 -34.89 18.97 10.56
CA ASN A 332 -35.46 17.77 9.93
C ASN A 332 -36.02 16.75 10.93
N ASP A 333 -35.62 16.80 12.20
CA ASP A 333 -36.17 15.95 13.28
C ASP A 333 -37.36 16.61 13.97
N VAL A 334 -37.22 17.89 14.38
CA VAL A 334 -38.24 18.60 15.15
C VAL A 334 -39.51 18.88 14.33
N ILE A 335 -39.38 19.30 13.06
CA ILE A 335 -40.56 19.68 12.26
C ILE A 335 -41.49 18.47 12.01
N PRO A 336 -41.01 17.29 11.54
CA PRO A 336 -41.87 16.12 11.37
C PRO A 336 -42.42 15.57 12.69
N ARG A 337 -41.67 15.64 13.80
CA ARG A 337 -42.19 15.26 15.13
C ARG A 337 -43.34 16.16 15.58
N ALA A 338 -43.20 17.49 15.39
CA ALA A 338 -44.23 18.45 15.74
C ALA A 338 -45.50 18.26 14.89
N VAL A 339 -45.34 18.11 13.57
CA VAL A 339 -46.47 17.83 12.65
C VAL A 339 -47.13 16.50 13.00
N GLY A 340 -46.36 15.43 13.23
CA GLY A 340 -46.89 14.12 13.61
C GLY A 340 -47.62 14.12 14.96
N ALA A 341 -47.15 14.92 15.93
CA ALA A 341 -47.84 15.10 17.21
C ALA A 341 -49.14 15.90 17.05
N ALA A 342 -49.15 16.97 16.24
CA ALA A 342 -50.34 17.76 15.96
C ALA A 342 -51.43 16.94 15.22
N SER A 343 -51.03 16.16 14.21
CA SER A 343 -51.93 15.23 13.52
C SER A 343 -52.49 14.18 14.48
N ARG A 344 -51.67 13.57 15.34
CA ARG A 344 -52.14 12.59 16.33
C ARG A 344 -53.17 13.18 17.29
N LEU A 345 -52.89 14.36 17.86
CA LEU A 345 -53.81 15.05 18.77
C LEU A 345 -55.14 15.37 18.09
N LYS A 346 -55.11 15.74 16.80
CA LYS A 346 -56.33 15.96 16.02
C LYS A 346 -57.13 14.67 15.84
N GLU A 347 -56.50 13.58 15.42
CA GLU A 347 -57.17 12.27 15.26
C GLU A 347 -57.71 11.74 16.60
N GLU A 348 -56.99 11.92 17.71
CA GLU A 348 -57.46 11.60 19.06
C GLU A 348 -58.72 12.42 19.45
N ALA A 349 -58.77 13.71 19.08
CA ALA A 349 -59.91 14.59 19.33
C ALA A 349 -61.12 14.26 18.45
N ASP A 350 -60.93 14.04 17.14
CA ASP A 350 -62.01 13.64 16.23
C ASP A 350 -62.50 12.20 16.54
N ALA A 351 -61.65 11.30 17.01
CA ALA A 351 -62.04 9.99 17.54
C ALA A 351 -62.82 10.10 18.87
N TYR A 352 -62.42 11.00 19.79
CA TYR A 352 -63.17 11.27 21.01
C TYR A 352 -64.57 11.82 20.70
N LYS A 353 -64.66 12.84 19.85
CA LYS A 353 -65.91 13.42 19.34
C LYS A 353 -66.81 12.35 18.70
N SER A 354 -66.24 11.52 17.83
CA SER A 354 -66.98 10.43 17.17
C SER A 354 -67.50 9.39 18.16
N ARG A 355 -66.71 9.04 19.18
CA ARG A 355 -67.13 8.15 20.28
C ARG A 355 -68.31 8.70 21.07
N ILE A 356 -68.25 9.98 21.47
CA ILE A 356 -69.33 10.63 22.21
C ILE A 356 -70.61 10.74 21.37
N VAL A 357 -70.50 11.10 20.08
CA VAL A 357 -71.65 11.14 19.16
C VAL A 357 -72.26 9.76 18.96
N ALA A 358 -71.44 8.73 18.70
CA ALA A 358 -71.92 7.36 18.51
C ALA A 358 -72.57 6.80 19.79
N GLN A 359 -72.00 7.07 20.97
CA GLN A 359 -72.59 6.68 22.25
C GLN A 359 -73.94 7.37 22.48
N ALA A 360 -74.02 8.70 22.33
CA ALA A 360 -75.28 9.44 22.49
C ALA A 360 -76.36 9.00 21.48
N GLN A 361 -75.97 8.65 20.25
CA GLN A 361 -76.88 8.06 19.26
C GLN A 361 -77.35 6.66 19.67
N GLY A 362 -76.45 5.81 20.17
CA GLY A 362 -76.78 4.46 20.67
C GLY A 362 -77.72 4.51 21.88
N ASP A 363 -77.44 5.36 22.85
CA ASP A 363 -78.29 5.58 24.03
C ASP A 363 -79.66 6.17 23.63
N SER A 364 -79.71 7.09 22.66
CA SER A 364 -80.98 7.60 22.11
C SER A 364 -81.80 6.53 21.38
N GLN A 365 -81.15 5.65 20.61
CA GLN A 365 -81.81 4.52 19.92
C GLN A 365 -82.33 3.49 20.93
N ARG A 366 -81.52 3.14 21.93
CA ARG A 366 -81.90 2.26 23.06
C ARG A 366 -83.07 2.84 23.84
N PHE A 367 -83.08 4.15 24.12
CA PHE A 367 -84.19 4.79 24.80
C PHE A 367 -85.48 4.75 23.96
N LYS A 368 -85.39 4.98 22.64
CA LYS A 368 -86.54 4.93 21.73
C LYS A 368 -87.17 3.53 21.64
N SER A 369 -86.36 2.47 21.56
CA SER A 369 -86.89 1.10 21.52
C SER A 369 -87.51 0.68 22.86
N VAL A 370 -86.88 1.01 23.99
CA VAL A 370 -87.45 0.77 25.32
C VAL A 370 -88.75 1.55 25.53
N LEU A 371 -88.83 2.81 25.09
CA LEU A 371 -90.03 3.64 25.19
C LEU A 371 -91.21 3.04 24.39
N ALA A 372 -90.96 2.50 23.19
CA ALA A 372 -91.98 1.89 22.35
C ALA A 372 -92.60 0.63 22.99
N GLU A 373 -91.80 -0.18 23.70
CA GLU A 373 -92.34 -1.33 24.46
C GLU A 373 -92.99 -0.91 25.78
N TYR A 374 -92.42 0.07 26.49
CA TYR A 374 -93.00 0.63 27.72
C TYR A 374 -94.41 1.19 27.51
N GLN A 375 -94.67 1.82 26.35
CA GLN A 375 -96.00 2.30 25.98
C GLN A 375 -97.04 1.19 25.78
N LYS A 376 -96.62 -0.06 25.50
CA LYS A 376 -97.53 -1.21 25.37
C LYS A 376 -97.85 -1.86 26.72
N ALA A 377 -96.87 -1.95 27.63
CA ALA A 377 -96.96 -2.74 28.86
C ALA A 377 -96.17 -2.13 30.05
N PRO A 378 -96.62 -1.00 30.63
CA PRO A 378 -95.78 -0.16 31.48
C PRO A 378 -95.35 -0.79 32.82
N GLN A 379 -96.10 -1.75 33.39
CA GLN A 379 -95.71 -2.40 34.66
C GLN A 379 -94.53 -3.37 34.44
N VAL A 380 -94.74 -4.43 33.65
CA VAL A 380 -93.73 -5.47 33.39
C VAL A 380 -92.42 -4.91 32.82
N THR A 381 -92.47 -3.84 32.02
CA THR A 381 -91.27 -3.20 31.48
C THR A 381 -90.47 -2.44 32.57
N ARG A 382 -91.11 -1.92 33.62
CA ARG A 382 -90.41 -1.32 34.78
C ARG A 382 -89.84 -2.39 35.70
N ASP A 383 -90.62 -3.42 36.02
CA ASP A 383 -90.17 -4.52 36.87
C ASP A 383 -88.98 -5.25 36.22
N ARG A 384 -89.04 -5.47 34.90
CA ARG A 384 -87.92 -6.05 34.15
C ARG A 384 -86.68 -5.14 34.19
N MET A 385 -86.81 -3.84 33.90
CA MET A 385 -85.66 -2.92 33.99
C MET A 385 -85.07 -2.82 35.40
N TYR A 386 -85.91 -2.87 36.44
CA TYR A 386 -85.43 -2.89 37.83
C TYR A 386 -84.68 -4.19 38.15
N ILE A 387 -85.21 -5.35 37.76
CA ILE A 387 -84.55 -6.64 37.96
C ILE A 387 -83.25 -6.73 37.16
N ASP A 388 -83.21 -6.27 35.90
CA ASP A 388 -81.98 -6.23 35.09
C ASP A 388 -80.93 -5.29 35.68
N ALA A 389 -81.32 -4.09 36.14
CA ALA A 389 -80.41 -3.15 36.79
C ALA A 389 -79.88 -3.69 38.13
N MET A 390 -80.74 -4.30 38.94
CA MET A 390 -80.35 -4.99 40.18
C MET A 390 -79.42 -6.17 39.88
N GLN A 391 -79.70 -6.99 38.86
CA GLN A 391 -78.82 -8.09 38.44
C GLN A 391 -77.45 -7.57 37.95
N GLN A 392 -77.42 -6.45 37.22
CA GLN A 392 -76.16 -5.82 36.79
C GLN A 392 -75.39 -5.21 37.96
N ILE A 393 -76.05 -4.67 38.98
CA ILE A 393 -75.40 -4.15 40.19
C ILE A 393 -74.89 -5.32 41.06
N TYR A 394 -75.74 -6.28 41.42
CA TYR A 394 -75.36 -7.43 42.26
C TYR A 394 -74.34 -8.38 41.60
N SER A 395 -74.23 -8.41 40.26
CA SER A 395 -73.17 -9.18 39.59
C SER A 395 -71.78 -8.53 39.73
N ASN A 396 -71.72 -7.20 39.86
CA ASN A 396 -70.50 -6.39 40.00
C ASN A 396 -70.13 -6.03 41.44
N VAL A 397 -71.05 -6.14 42.40
CA VAL A 397 -70.78 -5.89 43.84
C VAL A 397 -70.11 -7.12 44.48
N THR A 398 -68.83 -6.99 44.83
CA THR A 398 -67.98 -8.08 45.36
C THR A 398 -68.26 -8.44 46.83
N LYS A 399 -69.04 -7.63 47.57
CA LYS A 399 -69.24 -7.78 49.02
C LYS A 399 -70.71 -7.67 49.38
N ILE A 400 -71.28 -8.75 49.90
CA ILE A 400 -72.68 -8.86 50.32
C ILE A 400 -72.70 -9.09 51.85
N MET A 401 -73.61 -8.42 52.55
CA MET A 401 -73.91 -8.65 53.97
C MET A 401 -75.39 -8.99 54.08
N VAL A 402 -75.72 -10.05 54.82
CA VAL A 402 -77.10 -10.54 54.97
C VAL A 402 -77.44 -10.56 56.47
N ASP A 403 -78.13 -9.51 56.92
CA ASP A 403 -78.59 -9.42 58.30
C ASP A 403 -79.64 -10.50 58.60
N SER A 404 -79.45 -11.21 59.70
CA SER A 404 -80.30 -12.30 60.16
C SER A 404 -80.84 -11.98 61.53
N LYS A 405 -82.18 -11.97 61.65
CA LYS A 405 -82.89 -11.71 62.91
C LYS A 405 -82.65 -12.76 64.01
N GLN A 406 -81.82 -13.77 63.76
CA GLN A 406 -81.24 -14.66 64.78
C GLN A 406 -79.70 -14.69 64.70
N GLY A 407 -79.07 -13.60 65.12
CA GLY A 407 -77.76 -13.60 65.81
C GLY A 407 -76.50 -14.00 65.02
N SER A 408 -76.61 -14.41 63.75
CA SER A 408 -75.47 -14.81 62.92
C SER A 408 -75.51 -14.12 61.56
N ASN A 409 -74.63 -13.12 61.40
CA ASN A 409 -74.51 -12.31 60.19
C ASN A 409 -73.55 -13.01 59.21
N LEU A 410 -74.09 -13.77 58.27
CA LEU A 410 -73.31 -14.60 57.34
C LEU A 410 -72.64 -13.72 56.27
N LEU A 411 -71.38 -13.37 56.51
CA LEU A 411 -70.52 -12.68 55.55
C LEU A 411 -70.12 -13.63 54.41
N TYR A 412 -70.96 -13.74 53.39
CA TYR A 412 -70.62 -14.47 52.17
C TYR A 412 -69.59 -13.69 51.35
N LEU A 413 -68.32 -14.04 51.55
CA LEU A 413 -67.20 -13.53 50.75
C LEU A 413 -66.91 -14.51 49.60
N PRO A 414 -67.20 -14.16 48.32
CA PRO A 414 -66.99 -15.06 47.19
C PRO A 414 -65.50 -15.16 46.82
N LEU A 415 -64.74 -15.93 47.61
CA LEU A 415 -63.30 -16.15 47.43
C LEU A 415 -62.94 -16.65 46.03
N ASP A 416 -63.79 -17.47 45.41
CA ASP A 416 -63.63 -17.99 44.05
C ASP A 416 -63.51 -16.85 43.00
N LYS A 417 -64.34 -15.81 43.08
CA LYS A 417 -64.23 -14.63 42.20
C LYS A 417 -62.94 -13.82 42.46
N LEU A 418 -62.50 -13.74 43.71
CA LEU A 418 -61.24 -13.04 44.05
C LEU A 418 -60.01 -13.81 43.52
N ILE A 419 -60.01 -15.14 43.62
CA ILE A 419 -58.97 -16.02 43.09
C ILE A 419 -58.93 -15.95 41.55
N GLN A 420 -60.08 -15.91 40.88
CA GLN A 420 -60.14 -15.73 39.43
C GLN A 420 -59.58 -14.36 39.00
N MET A 421 -59.92 -13.27 39.70
CA MET A 421 -59.35 -11.94 39.41
C MET A 421 -57.84 -11.87 39.62
N THR A 422 -57.28 -12.54 40.65
CA THR A 422 -55.81 -12.60 40.81
C THR A 422 -55.14 -13.54 39.80
N GLY A 423 -55.78 -14.64 39.40
CA GLY A 423 -55.29 -15.54 38.37
C GLY A 423 -55.24 -14.91 36.98
N GLN A 424 -56.19 -14.04 36.64
CA GLN A 424 -56.27 -13.40 35.32
C GLN A 424 -55.15 -12.36 35.11
N VAL A 425 -54.74 -11.64 36.17
CA VAL A 425 -53.54 -10.76 36.15
C VAL A 425 -52.24 -11.56 35.95
N ALA A 426 -52.20 -12.81 36.37
CA ALA A 426 -51.06 -13.70 36.16
C ALA A 426 -51.01 -14.34 34.75
N GLN A 427 -52.10 -14.35 33.99
CA GLN A 427 -52.11 -14.92 32.62
C GLN A 427 -51.72 -13.91 31.54
N ASP A 428 -52.09 -12.63 31.65
CA ASP A 428 -51.63 -11.59 30.72
C ASP A 428 -50.11 -11.34 30.80
N THR A 429 -49.46 -11.76 31.90
CA THR A 429 -47.99 -11.76 32.02
C THR A 429 -47.31 -13.07 31.55
N ALA A 430 -48.08 -14.11 31.20
CA ALA A 430 -47.57 -15.40 30.74
C ALA A 430 -47.77 -15.67 29.23
N ALA A 431 -48.72 -14.98 28.58
CA ALA A 431 -49.10 -15.23 27.19
C ALA A 431 -48.17 -14.61 26.12
N VAL A 432 -47.16 -13.80 26.51
CA VAL A 432 -46.18 -13.22 25.57
C VAL A 432 -44.94 -14.12 25.45
N THR A 433 -45.10 -15.28 24.83
CA THR A 433 -43.97 -16.11 24.39
C THR A 433 -44.14 -16.60 22.95
N VAL A 434 -43.04 -16.50 22.19
CA VAL A 434 -42.77 -17.11 20.87
C VAL A 434 -43.83 -16.98 19.74
N PRO A 435 -43.75 -15.94 18.88
CA PRO A 435 -44.26 -16.05 17.52
C PRO A 435 -43.38 -17.02 16.70
N SER A 436 -43.87 -18.23 16.43
CA SER A 436 -43.21 -19.19 15.55
C SER A 436 -43.32 -18.77 14.09
N THR A 437 -42.19 -18.57 13.42
CA THR A 437 -42.14 -18.05 12.05
C THR A 437 -42.50 -19.11 11.01
N LEU A 438 -43.51 -18.81 10.17
CA LEU A 438 -43.62 -19.43 8.85
C LEU A 438 -42.46 -18.96 7.96
N SER A 439 -41.87 -19.87 7.20
CA SER A 439 -40.78 -19.56 6.26
C SER A 439 -41.29 -18.88 4.98
N PRO A 440 -40.68 -17.75 4.58
CA PRO A 440 -40.44 -17.43 3.17
C PRO A 440 -38.97 -17.69 2.80
N ALA A 441 -38.68 -17.79 1.50
CA ALA A 441 -37.36 -18.18 1.02
C ALA A 441 -36.42 -16.99 0.74
N ASN A 442 -35.13 -17.21 1.06
CA ASN A 442 -33.96 -16.77 0.28
C ASN A 442 -33.81 -15.26 -0.06
N ALA A 443 -33.07 -14.53 0.78
CA ALA A 443 -32.34 -13.31 0.42
C ALA A 443 -31.01 -13.23 1.21
N ALA A 444 -30.00 -12.54 0.68
CA ALA A 444 -28.63 -12.55 1.21
C ALA A 444 -28.40 -11.55 2.36
N ALA A 445 -27.43 -11.84 3.23
CA ALA A 445 -27.05 -11.00 4.36
C ALA A 445 -25.92 -10.01 4.03
N ILE A 446 -26.03 -8.79 4.56
CA ILE A 446 -24.92 -7.83 4.71
C ILE A 446 -24.93 -7.38 6.18
N THR A 447 -23.80 -7.50 6.87
CA THR A 447 -23.71 -7.28 8.32
C THR A 447 -23.04 -5.94 8.62
N ASP A 448 -23.79 -4.94 9.10
CA ASP A 448 -23.18 -3.69 9.59
C ASP A 448 -22.55 -3.91 10.97
N ALA A 449 -21.31 -3.43 11.15
CA ALA A 449 -20.54 -3.57 12.38
C ALA A 449 -20.94 -2.57 13.48
N ARG A 450 -21.52 -1.41 13.12
CA ARG A 450 -21.71 -0.25 14.02
C ARG A 450 -22.55 -0.54 15.26
N ALA A 451 -23.43 -1.54 15.22
CA ALA A 451 -24.33 -1.86 16.32
C ALA A 451 -23.64 -2.39 17.58
N ARG A 452 -22.36 -2.81 17.52
CA ARG A 452 -21.65 -3.40 18.67
C ARG A 452 -20.91 -2.41 19.58
N ASP A 453 -20.45 -1.27 19.06
CA ASP A 453 -19.65 -0.35 19.89
C ASP A 453 -20.51 0.60 20.73
N ALA A 454 -21.69 1.02 20.24
CA ALA A 454 -22.64 1.83 21.01
C ALA A 454 -23.15 1.19 22.32
N ALA A 455 -22.92 -0.12 22.51
CA ALA A 455 -23.23 -0.86 23.74
C ALA A 455 -22.07 -0.84 24.77
N ARG A 456 -20.85 -0.47 24.37
CA ARG A 456 -19.66 -0.51 25.24
C ARG A 456 -19.48 0.77 26.06
N ASP A 457 -19.63 1.94 25.44
CA ASP A 457 -19.34 3.23 26.08
C ASP A 457 -20.21 3.49 27.32
N ARG A 458 -21.48 3.05 27.30
CA ARG A 458 -22.47 3.25 28.37
C ARG A 458 -22.16 2.54 29.69
N THR A 459 -21.03 1.84 29.81
CA THR A 459 -20.62 1.13 31.04
C THR A 459 -19.40 1.73 31.73
N ARG A 460 -18.88 2.87 31.26
CA ARG A 460 -17.66 3.49 31.82
C ARG A 460 -17.91 4.75 32.67
N GLU A 461 -19.08 5.38 32.61
CA GLU A 461 -19.36 6.69 33.25
C GLU A 461 -19.84 6.65 34.72
N THR A 462 -19.80 5.50 35.40
CA THR A 462 -20.23 5.42 36.82
C THR A 462 -19.21 4.73 37.73
N ARG A 463 -18.09 5.42 38.02
CA ARG A 463 -17.37 5.28 39.30
C ARG A 463 -16.56 6.53 39.63
#